data_AF-A0A349SP90-F1
#
_entry.id   AF-A0A349SP90-F1
#
_cell.length_a   1.000
_cell.length_b   1.000
_cell.length_c   1.000
_cell.angle_alpha   90.00
_cell.angle_beta   90.00
_cell.angle_gamma   90.00
#
_symmetry.space_group_name_H-M   'P 1'
#
loop_
_entity.id
_entity.type
_entity.pdbx_description
1 polymer ?
#
loop_
_entity_poly.entity_id
_entity_poly.type
_entity_poly.pdbx_seq_one_letter_code
_entity_poly.pdbx_strand_id
1 'polypeptide(L)'
;MNALDENNGISLVEMVTVVALISLFSAFALPTFFSERQYQEVADAVRKAQQIATSIDYGRAMGVVEPFEGSLAAFIADADNQVEDYMVVITDPFEFQGYTAQELFFVTVNSYSTQLSFGLSGDEFQDFNFPSSVRSVEVDEDTGISTVTWTVGPSVGSALNIAYGVNHYINAD
;
A
#
# COMPACT_ATOMS: atom_id res chain seq x y z
N MET A 1 -9.31 -64.60 8.87
CA MET A 1 -8.85 -63.44 9.67
C MET A 1 -7.34 -63.42 9.55
N ASN A 2 -6.80 -62.50 8.75
CA ASN A 2 -5.36 -62.22 8.76
C ASN A 2 -5.17 -60.90 9.49
N ALA A 3 -4.24 -60.96 10.44
CA ALA A 3 -3.97 -59.97 11.43
C ALA A 3 -3.59 -58.63 10.81
N LEU A 4 -4.11 -57.58 11.43
CA LEU A 4 -3.58 -56.24 11.40
C LEU A 4 -2.12 -56.32 11.87
N ASP A 5 -1.16 -56.26 10.94
CA ASP A 5 0.24 -56.03 11.30
C ASP A 5 0.45 -54.51 11.32
N GLU A 6 0.12 -53.94 12.48
CA GLU A 6 0.37 -52.56 12.87
C GLU A 6 1.86 -52.36 13.09
N ASN A 7 2.59 -51.98 12.03
CA ASN A 7 3.83 -51.23 12.17
C ASN A 7 4.15 -50.46 10.87
N ASN A 8 3.23 -49.60 10.45
CA ASN A 8 3.40 -48.67 9.33
C ASN A 8 4.34 -47.52 9.73
N GLY A 9 5.61 -47.83 9.99
CA GLY A 9 6.67 -46.82 10.03
C GLY A 9 6.91 -46.32 8.60
N ILE A 10 6.84 -45.01 8.38
CA ILE A 10 7.19 -44.38 7.10
C ILE A 10 8.57 -44.88 6.67
N SER A 11 8.66 -45.49 5.49
CA SER A 11 9.94 -45.91 4.92
C SER A 11 10.80 -44.68 4.63
N LEU A 12 12.13 -44.79 4.81
CA LEU A 12 13.08 -43.73 4.46
C LEU A 12 12.88 -43.28 3.00
N VAL A 13 12.55 -44.22 2.10
CA VAL A 13 12.27 -43.94 0.69
C VAL A 13 10.99 -43.12 0.53
N GLU A 14 9.93 -43.42 1.27
CA GLU A 14 8.70 -42.65 1.24
C GLU A 14 8.91 -41.24 1.80
N MET A 15 9.69 -41.10 2.88
CA MET A 15 10.02 -39.78 3.43
C MET A 15 10.84 -38.94 2.43
N VAL A 16 11.88 -39.51 1.82
CA VAL A 16 12.69 -38.81 0.81
C VAL A 16 11.85 -38.45 -0.42
N THR A 17 10.93 -39.33 -0.83
CA THR A 17 10.04 -39.06 -1.96
C THR A 17 9.08 -37.92 -1.64
N VAL A 18 8.47 -37.90 -0.44
CA VAL A 18 7.59 -36.82 -0.01
C VAL A 18 8.34 -35.49 0.11
N VAL A 19 9.54 -35.49 0.69
CA VAL A 19 10.37 -34.27 0.78
C VAL A 19 10.74 -33.76 -0.61
N ALA A 20 11.16 -34.65 -1.53
CA ALA A 20 11.49 -34.28 -2.91
C ALA A 20 10.29 -33.69 -3.66
N LEU A 21 9.10 -34.26 -3.49
CA LEU A 21 7.87 -33.74 -4.08
C LEU A 21 7.50 -32.37 -3.50
N ILE A 22 7.57 -32.20 -2.17
CA ILE A 22 7.31 -30.89 -1.53
C ILE A 22 8.31 -29.85 -2.04
N SER A 23 9.61 -30.17 -2.10
CA SER A 23 10.63 -29.25 -2.62
C SER A 23 10.35 -28.85 -4.08
N LEU A 24 9.91 -29.79 -4.91
CA LEU A 24 9.56 -29.52 -6.31
C LEU A 24 8.34 -28.59 -6.39
N PHE A 25 7.27 -28.88 -5.64
CA PHE A 25 6.07 -28.04 -5.62
C PHE A 25 6.36 -26.64 -5.07
N SER A 26 7.16 -26.53 -4.00
CA SER A 26 7.59 -25.23 -3.47
C SER A 26 8.40 -24.43 -4.48
N ALA A 27 9.31 -25.05 -5.23
CA ALA A 27 10.10 -24.36 -6.24
C ALA A 27 9.24 -23.70 -7.33
N PHE A 28 8.13 -24.34 -7.72
CA PHE A 28 7.19 -23.78 -8.70
C PHE A 28 6.23 -22.75 -8.10
N ALA A 29 5.80 -22.93 -6.86
CA ALA A 29 4.79 -22.06 -6.25
C ALA A 29 5.38 -20.75 -5.69
N LEU A 30 6.63 -20.78 -5.21
CA LEU A 30 7.28 -19.64 -4.57
C LEU A 30 7.29 -18.36 -5.42
N PRO A 31 7.67 -18.38 -6.71
CA PRO A 31 7.66 -17.17 -7.54
C PRO A 31 6.28 -16.51 -7.63
N THR A 32 5.22 -17.31 -7.77
CA THR A 32 3.83 -16.82 -7.81
C THR A 32 3.42 -16.20 -6.47
N PHE A 33 3.80 -16.84 -5.35
CA PHE A 33 3.52 -16.29 -4.03
C PHE A 33 4.24 -14.95 -3.78
N PHE A 34 5.49 -14.80 -4.24
CA PHE A 34 6.21 -13.54 -4.10
C PHE A 34 5.57 -12.41 -4.91
N SER A 35 5.19 -12.68 -6.17
CA SER A 35 4.50 -11.69 -7.02
C SER A 35 3.14 -11.29 -6.45
N GLU A 36 2.34 -12.25 -5.96
CA GLU A 36 1.05 -11.97 -5.34
C GLU A 36 1.19 -11.14 -4.07
N ARG A 37 2.19 -11.46 -3.23
CA ARG A 37 2.48 -10.68 -2.03
C ARG A 37 2.88 -9.24 -2.36
N GLN A 38 3.75 -9.05 -3.34
CA GLN A 38 4.14 -7.72 -3.82
C GLN A 38 2.92 -6.96 -4.35
N TYR A 39 2.07 -7.61 -5.14
CA TYR A 39 0.84 -7.00 -5.64
C TYR A 39 -0.07 -6.53 -4.50
N GLN A 40 -0.27 -7.36 -3.47
CA GLN A 40 -1.06 -7.01 -2.29
C GLN A 40 -0.46 -5.84 -1.51
N GLU A 41 0.86 -5.83 -1.31
CA GLU A 41 1.57 -4.74 -0.65
C GLU A 41 1.35 -3.42 -1.40
N VAL A 42 1.49 -3.41 -2.73
CA VAL A 42 1.23 -2.21 -3.56
C VAL A 42 -0.26 -1.82 -3.53
N ALA A 43 -1.17 -2.80 -3.57
CA ALA A 43 -2.60 -2.54 -3.46
C ALA A 43 -2.99 -1.87 -2.14
N ASP A 44 -2.35 -2.28 -1.04
CA ASP A 44 -2.55 -1.69 0.27
C ASP A 44 -1.97 -0.27 0.34
N ALA A 45 -0.81 -0.02 -0.28
CA ALA A 45 -0.26 1.32 -0.41
C ALA A 45 -1.17 2.25 -1.21
N VAL A 46 -1.73 1.79 -2.34
CA VAL A 46 -2.74 2.55 -3.11
C VAL A 46 -3.95 2.88 -2.23
N ARG A 47 -4.46 1.91 -1.46
CA ARG A 47 -5.62 2.13 -0.58
C ARG A 47 -5.33 3.13 0.54
N LYS A 48 -4.15 3.05 1.16
CA LYS A 48 -3.71 3.99 2.20
C LYS A 48 -3.50 5.38 1.63
N ALA A 49 -2.89 5.49 0.43
CA ALA A 49 -2.76 6.75 -0.28
C ALA A 49 -4.13 7.41 -0.55
N GLN A 50 -5.15 6.63 -0.91
CA GLN A 50 -6.51 7.14 -1.07
C GLN A 50 -7.12 7.65 0.23
N GLN A 51 -6.91 6.94 1.34
CA GLN A 51 -7.38 7.39 2.66
C GLN A 51 -6.74 8.72 3.06
N ILE A 52 -5.42 8.86 2.86
CA ILE A 52 -4.67 10.09 3.13
C ILE A 52 -5.18 11.22 2.21
N ALA A 53 -5.29 10.98 0.90
CA ALA A 53 -5.82 11.96 -0.05
C ALA A 53 -7.23 12.44 0.35
N THR A 54 -8.06 11.54 0.86
CA THR A 54 -9.41 11.87 1.34
C THR A 54 -9.39 12.73 2.60
N SER A 55 -8.50 12.43 3.56
CA SER A 55 -8.33 13.24 4.77
C SER A 55 -7.84 14.65 4.43
N ILE A 56 -6.86 14.77 3.54
CA ILE A 56 -6.31 16.05 3.09
C ILE A 56 -7.36 16.85 2.32
N ASP A 57 -8.13 16.22 1.44
CA ASP A 57 -9.23 16.88 0.73
C ASP A 57 -10.32 17.41 1.67
N TYR A 58 -10.60 16.69 2.76
CA TYR A 58 -11.52 17.16 3.80
C TYR A 58 -10.97 18.39 4.52
N GLY A 59 -9.70 18.38 4.95
CA GLY A 59 -9.03 19.54 5.55
C GLY A 59 -9.02 20.75 4.61
N ARG A 60 -8.75 20.52 3.31
CA ARG A 60 -8.85 21.54 2.25
C ARG A 60 -10.26 22.11 2.16
N ALA A 61 -11.29 21.26 2.16
CA ALA A 61 -12.69 21.71 2.08
C ALA A 61 -13.14 22.52 3.30
N MET A 62 -12.54 22.28 4.47
CA MET A 62 -12.74 23.07 5.69
C MET A 62 -11.95 24.38 5.71
N GLY A 63 -11.00 24.58 4.79
CA GLY A 63 -10.12 25.75 4.76
C GLY A 63 -9.01 25.71 5.83
N VAL A 64 -8.63 24.52 6.30
CA VAL A 64 -7.53 24.32 7.26
C VAL A 64 -6.27 23.74 6.60
N VAL A 65 -6.30 23.55 5.27
CA VAL A 65 -5.18 23.11 4.46
C VAL A 65 -5.03 24.06 3.28
N GLU A 66 -3.84 24.63 3.13
CA GLU A 66 -3.49 25.54 2.03
C GLU A 66 -2.97 24.74 0.81
N PRO A 67 -2.86 25.37 -0.38
CA PRO A 67 -2.20 24.75 -1.52
C PRO A 67 -0.78 24.30 -1.17
N PHE A 68 -0.46 23.06 -1.50
CA PHE A 68 0.80 22.41 -1.11
C PHE A 68 1.30 21.49 -2.21
N GLU A 69 2.61 21.43 -2.39
CA GLU A 69 3.25 20.47 -3.28
C GLU A 69 4.58 20.02 -2.66
N GLY A 70 4.74 18.73 -2.42
CA GLY A 70 5.93 18.19 -1.76
C GLY A 70 5.74 16.80 -1.17
N SER A 71 6.69 16.36 -0.36
CA SER A 71 6.56 15.07 0.34
C SER A 71 5.47 15.10 1.42
N LEU A 72 4.90 13.93 1.72
CA LEU A 72 3.93 13.79 2.81
C LEU A 72 4.55 14.15 4.17
N ALA A 73 5.83 13.84 4.38
CA ALA A 73 6.55 14.28 5.57
C ALA A 73 6.59 15.81 5.71
N ALA A 74 6.84 16.52 4.61
CA ALA A 74 6.83 17.99 4.62
C ALA A 74 5.41 18.55 4.84
N PHE A 75 4.39 17.90 4.27
CA PHE A 75 2.99 18.28 4.51
C PHE A 75 2.60 18.15 5.99
N ILE A 76 3.00 17.06 6.64
CA ILE A 76 2.72 16.80 8.06
C ILE A 76 3.46 17.77 8.98
N ALA A 77 4.70 18.11 8.64
CA ALA A 77 5.52 19.03 9.42
C ALA A 77 5.12 20.50 9.28
N ASP A 78 4.29 20.82 8.28
CA ASP A 78 3.82 22.18 8.04
C ASP A 78 2.67 22.54 9.01
N ALA A 79 2.97 23.46 9.91
CA ALA A 79 2.03 23.92 10.94
C ALA A 79 0.78 24.59 10.35
N ASP A 80 0.86 25.11 9.12
CA ASP A 80 -0.28 25.78 8.47
C ASP A 80 -1.37 24.78 8.06
N ASN A 81 -1.05 23.49 7.92
CA ASN A 81 -1.99 22.44 7.48
C ASN A 81 -2.80 21.79 8.62
N GLN A 82 -2.62 22.21 9.88
CA GLN A 82 -3.40 21.77 11.07
C GLN A 82 -3.66 20.24 11.13
N VAL A 83 -2.62 19.46 10.82
CA VAL A 83 -2.71 17.99 10.65
C VAL A 83 -3.09 17.28 11.94
N GLU A 84 -2.49 17.66 13.06
CA GLU A 84 -2.73 17.02 14.36
C GLU A 84 -4.17 17.20 14.86
N ASP A 85 -4.83 18.30 14.47
CA ASP A 85 -6.17 18.63 14.96
C ASP A 85 -7.28 17.97 14.13
N TYR A 86 -7.07 17.79 12.82
CA TYR A 86 -8.15 17.39 11.90
C TYR A 86 -7.84 16.15 11.05
N MET A 87 -6.58 15.69 11.00
CA MET A 87 -6.12 14.67 10.05
C MET A 87 -5.23 13.60 10.68
N VAL A 88 -5.42 13.28 11.97
CA VAL A 88 -4.63 12.28 12.75
C VAL A 88 -4.41 10.94 12.02
N VAL A 89 -5.33 10.52 11.13
CA VAL A 89 -5.19 9.30 10.32
C VAL A 89 -3.94 9.31 9.42
N ILE A 90 -3.39 10.48 9.09
CA ILE A 90 -2.18 10.62 8.27
C ILE A 90 -0.89 10.58 9.10
N THR A 91 -0.97 10.78 10.43
CA THR A 91 0.21 10.74 11.32
C THR A 91 0.60 9.33 11.72
N ASP A 92 -0.27 8.33 11.52
CA ASP A 92 0.04 6.92 11.79
C ASP A 92 1.20 6.45 10.89
N PRO A 93 2.36 6.09 11.46
CA PRO A 93 3.47 5.58 10.68
C PRO A 93 3.08 4.23 10.09
N PHE A 94 3.28 4.07 8.78
CA PHE A 94 3.21 2.78 8.12
C PHE A 94 4.44 2.57 7.24
N GLU A 95 4.96 1.36 7.27
CA GLU A 95 6.11 0.95 6.48
C GLU A 95 5.62 0.37 5.16
N PHE A 96 6.28 0.75 4.07
CA PHE A 96 6.03 0.22 2.74
C PHE A 96 7.37 -0.07 2.06
N GLN A 97 7.59 -1.32 1.66
CA GLN A 97 8.87 -1.79 1.08
C GLN A 97 10.11 -1.45 1.93
N GLY A 98 9.96 -1.36 3.26
CA GLY A 98 11.06 -1.02 4.18
C GLY A 98 11.35 0.48 4.31
N TYR A 99 10.55 1.34 3.68
CA TYR A 99 10.61 2.80 3.84
C TYR A 99 9.41 3.29 4.66
N THR A 100 9.59 4.41 5.35
CA THR A 100 8.46 5.12 5.94
C THR A 100 7.66 5.77 4.81
N ALA A 101 6.36 5.50 4.76
CA ALA A 101 5.55 5.97 3.64
C ALA A 101 5.46 7.50 3.51
N GLN A 102 5.74 8.22 4.59
CA GLN A 102 5.82 9.68 4.60
C GLN A 102 6.95 10.22 3.72
N GLU A 103 8.01 9.44 3.51
CA GLU A 103 9.14 9.79 2.64
C GLU A 103 8.89 9.38 1.19
N LEU A 104 8.09 8.33 0.97
CA LEU A 104 7.77 7.83 -0.37
C LEU A 104 6.64 8.60 -1.05
N PHE A 105 5.71 9.15 -0.26
CA PHE A 105 4.49 9.75 -0.79
C PHE A 105 4.69 11.22 -1.10
N PHE A 106 4.18 11.62 -2.26
CA PHE A 106 4.17 13.00 -2.73
C PHE A 106 2.72 13.52 -2.75
N VAL A 107 2.51 14.66 -2.12
CA VAL A 107 1.23 15.33 -1.94
C VAL A 107 1.14 16.49 -2.91
N THR A 108 -0.01 16.61 -3.59
CA THR A 108 -0.38 17.81 -4.34
C THR A 108 -1.77 18.25 -3.93
N VAL A 109 -1.86 19.44 -3.33
CA VAL A 109 -3.12 20.09 -2.95
C VAL A 109 -3.25 21.37 -3.75
N ASN A 110 -4.30 21.46 -4.55
CA ASN A 110 -4.72 22.67 -5.25
C ASN A 110 -6.03 23.16 -4.64
N SER A 111 -6.49 24.36 -5.03
CA SER A 111 -7.75 24.93 -4.53
C SER A 111 -9.00 24.04 -4.72
N TYR A 112 -8.96 23.09 -5.65
CA TYR A 112 -10.12 22.25 -6.02
C TYR A 112 -9.83 20.74 -6.03
N SER A 113 -8.61 20.31 -5.74
CA SER A 113 -8.23 18.92 -5.88
C SER A 113 -7.08 18.55 -4.96
N THR A 114 -7.14 17.35 -4.41
CA THR A 114 -6.04 16.71 -3.70
C THR A 114 -5.61 15.47 -4.45
N GLN A 115 -4.31 15.26 -4.57
CA GLN A 115 -3.74 14.05 -5.15
C GLN A 115 -2.58 13.56 -4.28
N LEU A 116 -2.42 12.25 -4.24
CA LEU A 116 -1.28 11.59 -3.61
C LEU A 116 -0.64 10.67 -4.62
N SER A 117 0.68 10.66 -4.70
CA SER A 117 1.41 9.78 -5.59
C SER A 117 2.58 9.09 -4.88
N PHE A 118 2.95 7.92 -5.37
CA PHE A 118 4.15 7.22 -4.94
C PHE A 118 4.69 6.38 -6.09
N GLY A 119 6.00 6.21 -6.14
CA GLY A 119 6.69 5.48 -7.19
C GLY A 119 7.51 4.31 -6.65
N LEU A 120 7.57 3.23 -7.41
CA LEU A 120 8.48 2.12 -7.18
C LEU A 120 9.28 1.82 -8.45
N SER A 121 10.58 1.59 -8.29
CA SER A 121 11.47 1.21 -9.38
C SER A 121 11.60 -0.32 -9.45
N GLY A 122 11.39 -0.90 -10.63
CA GLY A 122 11.44 -2.33 -10.88
C GLY A 122 10.51 -2.72 -12.03
N ASP A 123 10.97 -3.63 -12.88
CA ASP A 123 10.17 -4.13 -14.02
C ASP A 123 9.01 -5.01 -13.56
N GLU A 124 9.15 -5.66 -12.40
CA GLU A 124 8.12 -6.47 -11.76
C GLU A 124 6.83 -5.69 -11.43
N PHE A 125 6.93 -4.38 -11.27
CA PHE A 125 5.79 -3.52 -10.94
C PHE A 125 5.02 -3.03 -12.16
N GLN A 126 5.58 -3.21 -13.37
CA GLN A 126 4.95 -2.69 -14.59
C GLN A 126 3.56 -3.29 -14.80
N ASP A 127 3.35 -4.56 -14.51
CA ASP A 127 2.06 -5.20 -14.74
C ASP A 127 1.00 -4.85 -13.70
N PHE A 128 1.38 -4.15 -12.61
CA PHE A 128 0.45 -3.83 -11.52
C PHE A 128 -0.40 -2.62 -11.85
N ASN A 129 -1.70 -2.86 -12.05
CA ASN A 129 -2.67 -1.84 -12.39
C ASN A 129 -3.86 -1.86 -11.43
N PHE A 130 -4.18 -0.71 -10.86
CA PHE A 130 -5.26 -0.55 -9.89
C PHE A 130 -6.32 0.40 -10.46
N PRO A 131 -7.60 0.00 -10.57
CA PRO A 131 -8.65 0.85 -11.13
C PRO A 131 -8.85 2.19 -10.40
N SER A 132 -8.37 2.28 -9.16
CA SER A 132 -8.49 3.43 -8.28
C SER A 132 -7.32 4.41 -8.37
N SER A 133 -6.31 4.14 -9.20
CA SER A 133 -5.16 5.00 -9.44
C SER A 133 -4.91 5.24 -10.93
N VAL A 134 -4.24 6.36 -11.21
CA VAL A 134 -3.63 6.63 -12.51
C VAL A 134 -2.20 6.13 -12.45
N ARG A 135 -1.79 5.31 -13.41
CA ARG A 135 -0.43 4.74 -13.51
C ARG A 135 0.38 5.44 -14.58
N SER A 136 1.60 5.88 -14.25
CA SER A 136 2.63 6.28 -15.21
C SER A 136 3.86 5.39 -15.08
N VAL A 137 4.61 5.25 -16.17
CA VAL A 137 5.88 4.51 -16.22
C VAL A 137 6.91 5.38 -16.87
N GLU A 138 8.03 5.53 -16.19
CA GLU A 138 9.21 6.23 -16.70
C GLU A 138 10.36 5.23 -16.74
N VAL A 139 11.05 5.15 -17.87
CA VAL A 139 12.21 4.27 -18.03
C VAL A 139 13.44 5.15 -18.07
N ASP A 140 14.37 4.92 -17.14
CA ASP A 140 15.65 5.60 -17.10
C ASP A 140 16.50 5.14 -18.29
N GLU A 141 16.88 6.07 -19.18
CA GLU A 141 17.58 5.74 -20.44
C GLU A 141 19.01 5.21 -20.22
N ASP A 142 19.63 5.55 -19.08
CA ASP A 142 21.02 5.20 -18.77
C ASP A 142 21.14 3.83 -18.08
N THR A 143 20.18 3.51 -17.21
CA THR A 143 20.17 2.28 -16.40
C THR A 143 19.19 1.23 -16.93
N GLY A 144 18.21 1.63 -17.74
CA GLY A 144 17.11 0.78 -18.21
C GLY A 144 16.09 0.43 -17.13
N ILE A 145 16.18 1.03 -15.93
CA ILE A 145 15.28 0.73 -14.81
C ILE A 145 13.97 1.48 -15.01
N SER A 146 12.86 0.73 -14.95
CA SER A 146 11.52 1.29 -15.01
C SER A 146 11.05 1.74 -13.63
N THR A 147 10.53 2.96 -13.51
CA THR A 147 9.84 3.48 -12.33
C THR A 147 8.36 3.61 -12.63
N VAL A 148 7.54 2.93 -11.84
CA VAL A 148 6.09 2.95 -11.94
C VAL A 148 5.54 3.84 -10.84
N THR A 149 4.77 4.86 -11.23
CA THR A 149 4.15 5.80 -10.29
C THR A 149 2.65 5.62 -10.32
N TRP A 150 2.04 5.52 -9.14
CA TRP A 150 0.59 5.50 -8.98
C TRP A 150 0.13 6.78 -8.30
N THR A 151 -0.79 7.49 -8.97
CA THR A 151 -1.42 8.71 -8.46
C THR A 151 -2.88 8.45 -8.15
N VAL A 152 -3.31 8.83 -6.96
CA VAL A 152 -4.68 8.64 -6.46
C VAL A 152 -5.30 9.96 -6.04
N GLY A 153 -6.62 10.05 -6.22
CA GLY A 153 -7.44 11.12 -5.65
C GLY A 153 -8.26 10.64 -4.43
N PRO A 154 -9.07 11.54 -3.84
CA PRO A 154 -9.98 11.22 -2.76
C PRO A 154 -10.98 10.15 -3.19
N SER A 155 -11.36 9.28 -2.25
CA SER A 155 -12.32 8.20 -2.50
C SER A 155 -13.60 8.42 -1.69
N VAL A 156 -14.75 8.37 -2.37
CA VAL A 156 -16.07 8.52 -1.73
C VAL A 156 -16.33 7.41 -0.70
N GLY A 157 -15.83 6.20 -0.96
CA GLY A 157 -15.95 5.06 -0.03
C GLY A 157 -15.11 5.23 1.24
N SER A 158 -13.92 5.82 1.14
CA SER A 158 -13.07 6.16 2.28
C SER A 158 -13.60 7.38 3.04
N ALA A 159 -14.23 8.32 2.34
CA ALA A 159 -14.78 9.54 2.93
C ALA A 159 -15.87 9.25 3.98
N LEU A 160 -16.71 8.23 3.78
CA LEU A 160 -17.72 7.82 4.75
C LEU A 160 -17.13 7.30 6.07
N ASN A 161 -16.04 6.52 6.01
CA ASN A 161 -15.37 6.01 7.21
C ASN A 161 -14.64 7.12 7.97
N ILE A 162 -14.00 8.05 7.24
CA ILE A 162 -13.33 9.21 7.85
C ILE A 162 -14.36 10.15 8.49
N ALA A 163 -15.48 10.43 7.80
CA ALA A 163 -16.57 11.25 8.35
C ALA A 163 -17.18 10.65 9.62
N TYR A 164 -17.31 9.32 9.70
CA TYR A 164 -17.81 8.65 10.92
C TYR A 164 -16.81 8.76 12.08
N GLY A 165 -15.51 8.61 11.80
CA GLY A 165 -14.44 8.80 12.78
C GLY A 165 -14.46 10.22 13.36
N VAL A 166 -14.55 11.25 12.52
CA VAL A 166 -14.56 12.65 12.95
C VAL A 166 -15.86 13.03 13.68
N ASN A 167 -17.03 12.52 13.28
CA ASN A 167 -18.29 12.75 13.99
C ASN A 167 -18.23 12.25 15.45
N HIS A 168 -17.51 11.16 15.70
CA HIS A 168 -17.29 10.65 17.04
C HIS A 168 -16.49 11.63 17.91
N TYR A 169 -15.51 12.35 17.33
CA TYR A 169 -14.71 13.35 18.05
C TYR A 169 -15.43 14.69 18.20
N ILE A 170 -16.22 15.12 17.21
CA ILE A 170 -16.99 16.37 17.28
C ILE A 170 -18.13 16.31 18.31
N ASN A 171 -18.72 15.12 18.52
CA ASN A 171 -19.83 14.93 19.47
C ASN A 171 -19.36 14.41 20.86
N ALA A 172 -18.04 14.32 21.09
CA ALA A 172 -17.48 13.90 22.37
C ALA A 172 -17.11 15.07 23.31
N ASP A 173 -17.23 16.31 22.83
CA ASP A 173 -17.25 17.55 23.61
C ASP A 173 -18.69 18.08 23.79
#